data_AF-N8VYT9-F1
#
_entry.id   AF-N8VYT9-F1
#
_cell.length_a   1.000
_cell.length_b   1.000
_cell.length_c   1.000
_cell.angle_alpha   90.00
_cell.angle_beta   90.00
_cell.angle_gamma   90.00
#
_symmetry.space_group_name_H-M   'P 1'
#
loop_
_entity.id
_entity.type
_entity.pdbx_description
1 polymer ?
#
loop_
_entity_poly.entity_id
_entity_poly.type
_entity_poly.pdbx_seq_one_letter_code
_entity_poly.pdbx_strand_id
1 'polypeptide(L)'
;MIIQNNSHTQSPKLLEKVAYTARYRHLSLSTERAYIQWIKRYILYHNKQHPCTLNETHIKSYLAFLVNNNGISKSTHKQALSALLFLYHDVLNITLPYIDDIERPRVTARLPVVLSKEEITLIFSYLNTEDLFKCQLLYGTGMRLLEMYQLRIKDIDFGLNQITVRAAKGDKDRITVLPQKLLVPLQQHIQTATAIYQTDRHLNRNGVYLPDALEKKYPTYATQLSWFWLFPAAKESTDPRSKIIRRHHQHEQAF
;
A
#
# COMPACT_ATOMS: atom_id res chain seq x y z
N MET A 1 38.36 -7.68 -37.66
CA MET A 1 37.22 -8.55 -37.26
C MET A 1 36.37 -7.79 -36.27
N ILE A 2 35.23 -7.29 -36.72
CA ILE A 2 34.26 -6.53 -35.91
C ILE A 2 33.41 -7.55 -35.16
N ILE A 3 33.48 -7.55 -33.83
CA ILE A 3 32.58 -8.33 -33.00
C ILE A 3 31.25 -7.57 -32.93
N GLN A 4 30.26 -8.04 -33.70
CA GLN A 4 28.88 -7.60 -33.60
C GLN A 4 28.31 -8.06 -32.25
N ASN A 5 28.12 -7.12 -31.33
CA ASN A 5 27.41 -7.36 -30.08
C ASN A 5 25.90 -7.30 -30.36
N ASN A 6 25.34 -8.45 -30.73
CA ASN A 6 23.91 -8.61 -31.01
C ASN A 6 23.14 -8.68 -29.69
N SER A 7 22.88 -7.53 -29.07
CA SER A 7 21.96 -7.43 -27.93
C SER A 7 20.51 -7.44 -28.44
N HIS A 8 19.91 -8.63 -28.50
CA HIS A 8 18.47 -8.77 -28.66
C HIS A 8 17.75 -8.16 -27.45
N THR A 9 17.50 -6.86 -27.46
CA THR A 9 16.56 -6.20 -26.55
C THR A 9 15.15 -6.66 -26.92
N GLN A 10 14.73 -7.80 -26.37
CA GLN A 10 13.33 -8.23 -26.41
C GLN A 10 12.50 -7.09 -25.81
N SER A 11 11.59 -6.52 -26.61
CA SER A 11 10.69 -5.48 -26.12
C SER A 11 10.00 -5.94 -24.83
N PRO A 12 10.01 -5.14 -23.75
CA PRO A 12 9.46 -5.58 -22.47
C PRO A 12 8.01 -5.98 -22.63
N LYS A 13 7.61 -7.08 -21.98
CA LYS A 13 6.23 -7.57 -22.02
C LYS A 13 5.30 -6.46 -21.55
N LEU A 14 4.09 -6.36 -22.11
CA LEU A 14 3.15 -5.27 -21.79
C LEU A 14 2.99 -5.02 -20.28
N LEU A 15 2.89 -6.08 -19.48
CA LEU A 15 2.74 -5.98 -18.04
C LEU A 15 4.00 -5.46 -17.32
N GLU A 16 5.19 -5.70 -17.90
CA GLU A 16 6.44 -5.11 -17.41
C GLU A 16 6.47 -3.61 -17.71
N LYS A 17 5.98 -3.18 -18.89
CA LYS A 17 5.80 -1.75 -19.22
C LYS A 17 4.83 -1.07 -18.25
N VAL A 18 3.72 -1.73 -17.91
CA VAL A 18 2.76 -1.24 -16.90
C VAL A 18 3.45 -1.07 -15.55
N ALA A 19 4.18 -2.09 -15.09
CA ALA A 19 4.90 -2.02 -13.81
C ALA A 19 5.97 -0.93 -13.80
N TYR A 20 6.74 -0.80 -14.88
CA TYR A 20 7.75 0.24 -15.05
C TYR A 20 7.13 1.65 -15.00
N THR A 21 6.08 1.88 -15.77
CA THR A 21 5.39 3.18 -15.84
C THR A 21 4.76 3.54 -14.49
N ALA A 22 4.18 2.55 -13.79
CA ALA A 22 3.59 2.77 -12.48
C ALA A 22 4.65 3.21 -11.45
N ARG A 23 5.84 2.59 -11.51
CA ARG A 23 6.97 2.95 -10.65
C ARG A 23 7.54 4.32 -11.01
N TYR A 24 7.65 4.64 -12.30
CA TYR A 24 8.08 5.96 -12.77
C TYR A 24 7.15 7.07 -12.28
N ARG A 25 5.84 6.82 -12.24
CA ARG A 25 4.83 7.72 -11.68
C ARG A 25 4.73 7.67 -10.15
N HIS A 26 5.68 7.01 -9.47
CA HIS A 26 5.72 6.85 -8.01
C HIS A 26 4.43 6.25 -7.41
N LEU A 27 3.71 5.42 -8.17
CA LEU A 27 2.50 4.77 -7.68
C LEU A 27 2.84 3.72 -6.62
N SER A 28 1.95 3.58 -5.64
CA SER A 28 2.07 2.56 -4.60
C SER A 28 2.07 1.15 -5.21
N LEU A 29 2.72 0.21 -4.52
CA LEU A 29 2.72 -1.20 -4.92
C LEU A 29 1.30 -1.78 -5.00
N SER A 30 0.39 -1.36 -4.11
CA SER A 30 -1.02 -1.76 -4.14
C SER A 30 -1.71 -1.29 -5.41
N THR A 31 -1.43 -0.06 -5.87
CA THR A 31 -1.96 0.50 -7.11
C THR A 31 -1.38 -0.23 -8.32
N GLU A 32 -0.06 -0.46 -8.35
CA GLU A 32 0.62 -1.27 -9.38
C GLU A 32 -0.05 -2.65 -9.53
N ARG A 33 -0.25 -3.37 -8.43
CA ARG A 33 -0.90 -4.69 -8.43
C ARG A 33 -2.35 -4.63 -8.90
N ALA A 34 -3.13 -3.67 -8.40
CA ALA A 34 -4.53 -3.50 -8.79
C ALA A 34 -4.65 -3.20 -10.29
N TYR A 35 -3.81 -2.31 -10.83
CA TYR A 35 -3.83 -1.96 -12.24
C TYR A 35 -3.44 -3.15 -13.11
N ILE A 36 -2.36 -3.86 -12.78
CA ILE A 36 -1.96 -5.08 -13.48
C ILE A 36 -3.10 -6.12 -13.47
N GLN A 37 -3.81 -6.29 -12.36
CA GLN A 37 -4.91 -7.23 -12.26
C GLN A 37 -6.10 -6.84 -13.16
N TRP A 38 -6.49 -5.57 -13.16
CA TRP A 38 -7.56 -5.06 -14.02
C TRP A 38 -7.20 -5.17 -15.51
N ILE A 39 -5.96 -4.81 -15.87
CA ILE A 39 -5.45 -4.91 -17.24
C ILE A 39 -5.43 -6.38 -17.69
N LYS A 40 -5.00 -7.32 -16.84
CA LYS A 40 -5.06 -8.76 -17.15
C LYS A 40 -6.49 -9.22 -17.41
N ARG A 41 -7.45 -8.84 -16.55
CA ARG A 41 -8.87 -9.21 -16.72
C ARG A 41 -9.45 -8.66 -18.02
N TYR A 42 -9.10 -7.42 -18.37
CA TYR A 42 -9.50 -6.81 -19.64
C TYR A 42 -8.94 -7.56 -20.86
N ILE A 43 -7.65 -7.89 -20.84
CA ILE A 43 -7.00 -8.67 -21.91
C ILE A 43 -7.64 -10.05 -22.04
N LEU A 44 -7.95 -10.71 -20.92
CA LEU A 44 -8.60 -12.03 -20.93
C LEU A 44 -10.03 -11.97 -21.48
N TYR A 45 -10.78 -10.91 -21.16
CA TYR A 45 -12.13 -10.70 -21.70
C TYR A 45 -12.11 -10.56 -23.23
N HIS A 46 -11.09 -9.91 -23.79
CA HIS A 46 -10.88 -9.77 -25.23
C HIS A 46 -10.00 -10.88 -25.82
N ASN A 47 -10.09 -12.11 -25.29
CA ASN A 47 -9.41 -13.30 -25.83
C ASN A 47 -7.89 -13.14 -26.06
N LYS A 48 -7.20 -12.42 -25.16
CA LYS A 48 -5.76 -12.14 -25.22
C LYS A 48 -5.33 -11.25 -26.39
N GLN A 49 -6.25 -10.50 -26.99
CA GLN A 49 -5.91 -9.46 -27.96
C GLN A 49 -5.04 -8.37 -27.30
N HIS A 50 -4.09 -7.83 -28.08
CA HIS A 50 -3.20 -6.79 -27.57
C HIS A 50 -3.98 -5.47 -27.44
N PRO A 51 -3.92 -4.75 -26.30
CA PRO A 51 -4.71 -3.52 -26.11
C PRO A 51 -4.49 -2.42 -27.17
N CYS A 52 -3.35 -2.39 -27.87
CA CYS A 52 -3.15 -1.47 -29.00
C CYS A 52 -4.12 -1.71 -30.18
N THR A 53 -4.68 -2.91 -30.34
CA THR A 53 -5.67 -3.21 -31.39
C THR A 53 -7.10 -2.98 -30.90
N LEU A 54 -7.27 -2.68 -29.62
CA LEU A 54 -8.55 -2.42 -28.99
C LEU A 54 -8.77 -0.91 -28.92
N ASN A 55 -10.03 -0.51 -29.02
CA ASN A 55 -10.43 0.89 -29.00
C ASN A 55 -11.42 1.14 -27.85
N GLU A 56 -11.96 2.35 -27.81
CA GLU A 56 -12.90 2.78 -26.79
C GLU A 56 -14.17 1.91 -26.66
N THR A 57 -14.69 1.37 -27.78
CA THR A 57 -15.89 0.51 -27.72
C THR A 57 -15.62 -0.78 -26.96
N HIS A 58 -14.40 -1.32 -27.05
CA HIS A 58 -13.95 -2.49 -26.29
C HIS A 58 -13.80 -2.18 -24.80
N ILE A 59 -13.41 -0.95 -24.46
CA ILE A 59 -13.37 -0.48 -23.06
C ILE A 59 -14.80 -0.40 -22.52
N LYS A 60 -15.71 0.28 -23.22
CA LYS A 60 -17.13 0.40 -22.85
C LYS A 60 -17.80 -0.97 -22.70
N SER A 61 -17.58 -1.88 -23.65
CA SER A 61 -18.06 -3.27 -23.61
C SER A 61 -17.58 -4.02 -22.37
N TYR A 62 -16.29 -3.94 -22.04
CA TYR A 62 -15.75 -4.60 -20.84
C TYR A 62 -16.33 -4.01 -19.55
N LEU A 63 -16.41 -2.70 -19.44
CA LEU A 63 -16.96 -2.03 -18.26
C LEU A 63 -18.45 -2.35 -18.08
N ALA A 64 -19.22 -2.38 -19.17
CA ALA A 64 -20.62 -2.81 -19.16
C ALA A 64 -20.77 -4.27 -18.71
N PHE A 65 -19.91 -5.18 -19.21
CA PHE A 65 -19.88 -6.56 -18.75
C PHE A 65 -19.63 -6.66 -17.24
N LEU A 66 -18.68 -5.89 -16.70
CA LEU A 66 -18.43 -5.91 -15.26
C LEU A 66 -19.66 -5.46 -14.44
N VAL A 67 -20.39 -4.46 -14.90
CA VAL A 67 -21.58 -3.97 -14.20
C VAL A 67 -22.73 -4.96 -14.31
N ASN A 68 -23.01 -5.45 -15.51
CA ASN A 68 -24.21 -6.25 -15.80
C ASN A 68 -24.06 -7.72 -15.37
N ASN A 69 -22.87 -8.31 -15.52
CA ASN A 69 -22.65 -9.73 -15.26
C ASN A 69 -22.03 -9.99 -13.88
N ASN A 70 -21.16 -9.08 -13.40
CA ASN A 70 -20.44 -9.25 -12.14
C ASN A 70 -21.01 -8.39 -11.00
N GLY A 71 -21.99 -7.53 -11.27
CA GLY A 71 -22.65 -6.71 -10.24
C GLY A 71 -21.69 -5.81 -9.47
N ILE A 72 -20.63 -5.30 -10.12
CA ILE A 72 -19.58 -4.58 -9.40
C ILE A 72 -20.07 -3.26 -8.82
N SER A 73 -19.51 -2.89 -7.66
CA SER A 73 -19.80 -1.59 -7.05
C SER A 73 -19.25 -0.43 -7.89
N LYS A 74 -19.80 0.78 -7.67
CA LYS A 74 -19.33 2.02 -8.32
C LYS A 74 -17.85 2.31 -8.07
N SER A 75 -17.33 1.99 -6.88
CA SER A 75 -15.91 2.19 -6.55
C SER A 75 -15.01 1.22 -7.30
N THR A 76 -15.43 -0.05 -7.41
CA THR A 76 -14.75 -1.07 -8.21
C THR A 76 -14.74 -0.69 -9.69
N HIS A 77 -15.85 -0.19 -10.21
CA HIS A 77 -15.95 0.27 -11.60
C HIS A 77 -14.99 1.43 -11.87
N LYS A 78 -14.94 2.43 -10.98
CA LYS A 78 -14.00 3.55 -11.06
C LYS A 78 -12.54 3.08 -11.03
N GLN A 79 -12.20 2.08 -10.22
CA GLN A 79 -10.84 1.53 -10.16
C GLN A 79 -10.45 0.81 -11.45
N ALA A 80 -11.36 -0.02 -12.00
CA ALA A 80 -11.15 -0.68 -13.29
C ALA A 80 -10.95 0.34 -14.41
N LEU A 81 -11.83 1.35 -14.50
CA LEU A 81 -11.69 2.44 -15.46
C LEU A 81 -10.33 3.14 -15.31
N SER A 82 -9.95 3.54 -14.10
CA SER A 82 -8.67 4.21 -13.85
C SER A 82 -7.46 3.39 -14.32
N ALA A 83 -7.50 2.06 -14.13
CA ALA A 83 -6.44 1.16 -14.61
C ALA A 83 -6.36 1.11 -16.13
N LEU A 84 -7.50 1.14 -16.83
CA LEU A 84 -7.56 1.17 -18.29
C LEU A 84 -7.11 2.52 -18.83
N LEU A 85 -7.54 3.64 -18.22
CA LEU A 85 -7.07 4.97 -18.57
C LEU A 85 -5.54 5.07 -18.45
N PHE A 86 -4.99 4.57 -17.34
CA PHE A 86 -3.54 4.49 -17.12
C PHE A 86 -2.84 3.65 -18.20
N LEU A 87 -3.41 2.50 -18.58
CA LEU A 87 -2.86 1.67 -19.66
C LEU A 87 -2.79 2.43 -20.98
N TYR A 88 -3.88 3.03 -21.43
CA TYR A 88 -3.90 3.69 -22.75
C TYR A 88 -3.11 5.00 -22.75
N HIS A 89 -3.32 5.87 -21.77
CA HIS A 89 -2.69 7.19 -21.71
C HIS A 89 -1.21 7.11 -21.33
N ASP A 90 -0.87 6.46 -20.22
CA ASP A 90 0.48 6.54 -19.65
C ASP A 90 1.41 5.43 -20.14
N VAL A 91 0.88 4.23 -20.45
CA VAL A 91 1.71 3.09 -20.87
C VAL A 91 1.82 2.98 -22.39
N LEU A 92 0.71 3.17 -23.10
CA LEU A 92 0.65 3.02 -24.56
C LEU A 92 0.78 4.36 -25.31
N ASN A 93 0.63 5.49 -24.62
CA ASN A 93 0.59 6.84 -25.22
C ASN A 93 -0.46 6.95 -26.34
N ILE A 94 -1.60 6.28 -26.17
CA ILE A 94 -2.75 6.32 -27.08
C ILE A 94 -3.77 7.29 -26.50
N THR A 95 -4.04 8.38 -27.21
CA THR A 95 -5.17 9.25 -26.92
C THR A 95 -6.44 8.54 -27.36
N LEU A 96 -7.36 8.30 -26.43
CA LEU A 96 -8.70 7.82 -26.75
C LEU A 96 -9.58 9.06 -26.97
N PRO A 97 -9.91 9.44 -28.22
CA PRO A 97 -10.95 10.44 -28.45
C PRO A 97 -12.24 9.90 -27.80
N TYR A 98 -13.01 10.75 -27.12
CA TYR A 98 -14.27 10.41 -26.41
C TYR A 98 -14.15 9.67 -25.07
N ILE A 99 -12.96 9.65 -24.45
CA ILE A 99 -12.77 9.07 -23.11
C ILE A 99 -13.65 9.72 -22.02
N ASP A 100 -14.01 10.99 -22.21
CA ASP A 100 -14.88 11.75 -21.31
C ASP A 100 -16.35 11.36 -21.44
N ASP A 101 -16.74 10.72 -22.54
CA ASP A 101 -18.08 10.16 -22.75
C ASP A 101 -18.29 8.83 -22.03
N ILE A 102 -17.23 8.26 -21.43
CA ILE A 102 -17.35 7.11 -20.54
C ILE A 102 -17.95 7.59 -19.22
N GLU A 103 -19.23 7.27 -19.01
CA GLU A 103 -19.94 7.63 -17.79
C GLU A 103 -19.20 7.14 -16.53
N ARG A 104 -18.70 8.10 -15.75
CA ARG A 104 -18.05 7.82 -14.47
C ARG A 104 -19.12 7.64 -13.40
N PRO A 105 -19.11 6.53 -12.65
CA PRO A 105 -20.04 6.34 -11.55
C PRO A 105 -19.92 7.45 -10.53
N ARG A 106 -21.02 8.19 -10.32
CA ARG A 106 -21.12 9.12 -9.18
C ARG A 106 -21.23 8.29 -7.91
N VAL A 107 -20.18 8.34 -7.10
CA VAL A 107 -20.17 7.79 -5.74
C VAL A 107 -20.75 8.87 -4.83
N THR A 108 -21.94 8.65 -4.32
CA THR A 108 -22.54 9.50 -3.28
C THR A 108 -21.78 9.28 -1.97
N ALA A 109 -21.26 10.35 -1.37
CA ALA A 109 -20.65 10.26 -0.06
C ALA A 109 -21.72 9.87 0.97
N ARG A 110 -21.53 8.73 1.64
CA ARG A 110 -22.37 8.35 2.78
C ARG A 110 -21.85 9.06 4.02
N LEU A 111 -22.75 9.49 4.90
CA LEU A 111 -22.36 9.99 6.21
C LEU A 111 -21.64 8.86 6.98
N PRO A 112 -20.49 9.15 7.63
CA PRO A 112 -19.83 8.17 8.46
C PRO A 112 -20.74 7.81 9.63
N VAL A 113 -20.96 6.52 9.84
CA VAL A 113 -21.59 6.01 11.08
C VAL A 113 -20.49 6.01 12.14
N VAL A 114 -20.75 6.67 13.27
CA VAL A 114 -19.83 6.75 14.40
C VAL A 114 -20.41 5.98 15.57
N LEU A 115 -19.54 5.28 16.30
CA LEU A 115 -19.93 4.53 17.50
C LEU A 115 -20.02 5.47 18.70
N SER A 116 -20.94 5.17 19.62
CA SER A 116 -21.00 5.84 20.92
C SER A 116 -19.86 5.39 21.83
N LYS A 117 -19.62 6.13 22.93
CA LYS A 117 -18.60 5.76 23.92
C LYS A 117 -18.94 4.44 24.60
N GLU A 118 -20.23 4.18 24.82
CA GLU A 118 -20.75 2.96 25.43
C GLU A 118 -20.52 1.75 24.51
N GLU A 119 -20.81 1.89 23.22
CA GLU A 119 -20.55 0.85 22.22
C GLU A 119 -19.06 0.51 22.12
N ILE A 120 -18.19 1.53 22.13
CA ILE A 120 -16.73 1.33 22.09
C ILE A 120 -16.25 0.61 23.35
N THR A 121 -16.75 1.01 24.52
CA THR A 121 -16.40 0.36 25.79
C THR A 121 -16.83 -1.11 25.79
N LEU A 122 -18.03 -1.39 25.27
CA LEU A 122 -18.53 -2.76 25.13
C LEU A 122 -17.64 -3.57 24.17
N ILE A 123 -17.31 -3.03 23.00
CA ILE A 123 -16.40 -3.70 22.04
C ILE A 123 -15.06 -4.02 22.70
N PHE A 124 -14.46 -3.05 23.39
CA PHE A 124 -13.17 -3.23 24.07
C PHE A 124 -13.20 -4.33 25.14
N SER A 125 -14.35 -4.58 25.76
CA SER A 125 -14.49 -5.64 26.77
C SER A 125 -14.39 -7.07 26.19
N TYR A 126 -14.61 -7.25 24.89
CA TYR A 126 -14.52 -8.55 24.21
C TYR A 126 -13.17 -8.80 23.52
N LEU A 127 -12.28 -7.81 23.48
CA LEU A 127 -10.99 -7.94 22.81
C LEU A 127 -9.95 -8.58 23.74
N ASN A 128 -9.06 -9.40 23.16
CA ASN A 128 -7.85 -9.84 23.84
C ASN A 128 -6.89 -8.65 24.06
N THR A 129 -5.89 -8.84 24.91
CA THR A 129 -4.95 -7.77 25.29
C THR A 129 -4.21 -7.14 24.11
N GLU A 130 -3.83 -7.92 23.10
CA GLU A 130 -3.07 -7.42 21.95
C GLU A 130 -3.95 -6.54 21.05
N ASP A 131 -5.13 -7.03 20.69
CA ASP A 131 -6.05 -6.31 19.82
C ASP A 131 -6.71 -5.13 20.53
N LEU A 132 -6.93 -5.24 21.84
CA LEU A 132 -7.36 -4.13 22.68
C LEU A 132 -6.38 -2.96 22.61
N PHE A 133 -5.08 -3.23 22.76
CA PHE A 133 -4.05 -2.18 22.67
C PHE A 133 -4.06 -1.50 21.29
N LYS A 134 -4.10 -2.27 20.21
CA LYS A 134 -4.16 -1.73 18.83
C LYS A 134 -5.42 -0.89 18.63
N CYS A 135 -6.59 -1.40 19.04
CA CYS A 135 -7.87 -0.70 18.95
C CYS A 135 -7.88 0.60 19.76
N GLN A 136 -7.35 0.59 20.99
CA GLN A 136 -7.25 1.80 21.82
C GLN A 136 -6.30 2.83 21.21
N LEU A 137 -5.19 2.38 20.60
CA LEU A 137 -4.26 3.26 19.90
C LEU A 137 -4.93 3.91 18.69
N LEU A 138 -5.63 3.14 17.84
CA LEU A 138 -6.38 3.66 16.69
C LEU A 138 -7.45 4.66 17.13
N TYR A 139 -8.25 4.30 18.14
CA TYR A 139 -9.33 5.13 18.66
C TYR A 139 -8.80 6.44 19.26
N GLY A 140 -7.75 6.38 20.09
CA GLY A 140 -7.21 7.53 20.79
C GLY A 140 -6.42 8.49 19.90
N THR A 141 -5.90 8.01 18.78
CA THR A 141 -5.03 8.81 17.87
C THR A 141 -5.73 9.20 16.57
N GLY A 142 -6.85 8.55 16.23
CA GLY A 142 -7.58 8.76 14.98
C GLY A 142 -6.79 8.39 13.72
N MET A 143 -5.71 7.61 13.84
CA MET A 143 -4.94 7.15 12.68
C MET A 143 -5.59 5.95 11.98
N ARG A 144 -5.24 5.76 10.71
CA ARG A 144 -5.70 4.61 9.93
C ARG A 144 -4.93 3.36 10.35
N LEU A 145 -5.53 2.19 10.14
CA LEU A 145 -4.90 0.90 10.44
C LEU A 145 -3.49 0.76 9.83
N LEU A 146 -3.34 1.08 8.55
CA LEU A 146 -2.04 1.00 7.88
C LEU A 146 -1.04 2.01 8.42
N GLU A 147 -1.49 3.21 8.80
CA GLU A 147 -0.63 4.23 9.40
C GLU A 147 -0.06 3.73 10.74
N MET A 148 -0.88 3.07 11.56
CA MET A 148 -0.45 2.45 12.82
C MET A 148 0.59 1.36 12.58
N TYR A 149 0.34 0.42 11.66
CA TYR A 149 1.29 -0.65 11.38
C TYR A 149 2.60 -0.13 10.80
N GLN A 150 2.58 0.97 10.06
CA GLN A 150 3.78 1.58 9.47
C GLN A 150 4.57 2.48 10.44
N LEU A 151 4.10 2.67 11.68
CA LEU A 151 4.85 3.40 12.69
C LEU A 151 6.21 2.75 12.93
N ARG A 152 7.23 3.61 13.06
CA ARG A 152 8.57 3.22 13.52
C ARG A 152 8.76 3.66 14.96
N ILE A 153 9.73 3.05 15.65
CA ILE A 153 10.02 3.40 17.05
C ILE A 153 10.30 4.90 17.23
N LYS A 154 11.05 5.50 16.30
CA LYS A 154 11.36 6.95 16.31
C LYS A 154 10.16 7.87 16.13
N ASP A 155 9.03 7.36 15.67
CA ASP A 155 7.86 8.19 15.39
C ASP A 155 7.07 8.49 16.68
N ILE A 156 7.40 7.83 17.79
CA ILE A 156 6.83 8.05 19.11
C ILE A 156 7.69 9.03 19.91
N ASP A 157 7.10 10.15 20.31
CA ASP A 157 7.73 11.12 21.20
C ASP A 157 6.99 11.15 22.55
N PHE A 158 7.59 10.51 23.56
CA PHE A 158 7.07 10.49 24.93
C PHE A 158 7.24 11.82 25.66
N GLY A 159 8.23 12.65 25.28
CA GLY A 159 8.46 13.95 25.90
C GLY A 159 7.39 14.96 25.50
N LEU A 160 6.99 14.93 24.22
CA LEU A 160 5.96 15.80 23.67
C LEU A 160 4.55 15.18 23.67
N ASN A 161 4.42 13.92 24.11
CA ASN A 161 3.18 13.12 24.05
C ASN A 161 2.55 13.13 22.65
N GLN A 162 3.36 12.83 21.64
CA GLN A 162 2.99 12.95 20.23
C GLN A 162 3.43 11.72 19.43
N ILE A 163 2.69 11.46 18.36
CA ILE A 163 3.05 10.45 17.35
C ILE A 163 3.14 11.14 16.00
N THR A 164 4.26 10.96 15.31
CA THR A 164 4.44 11.44 13.94
C THR A 164 3.97 10.39 12.94
N VAL A 165 2.82 10.63 12.30
CA VAL A 165 2.33 9.77 11.22
C VAL A 165 2.97 10.21 9.91
N ARG A 166 3.88 9.38 9.39
CA ARG A 166 4.64 9.61 8.16
C ARG A 166 3.81 9.26 6.91
N ALA A 167 4.04 9.99 5.82
CA ALA A 167 3.51 9.65 4.50
C ALA A 167 2.00 9.33 4.51
N ALA A 168 1.22 10.16 5.20
CA ALA A 168 -0.22 9.99 5.29
C ALA A 168 -0.92 10.29 3.95
N LYS A 169 -2.23 10.53 3.98
CA LYS A 169 -2.99 10.88 2.77
C LYS A 169 -2.35 12.05 2.02
N GLY A 170 -1.98 11.80 0.76
CA GLY A 170 -1.33 12.78 -0.11
C GLY A 170 0.17 12.96 0.16
N ASP A 171 0.80 11.97 0.79
CA ASP A 171 2.23 11.96 1.13
C ASP A 171 2.65 13.12 2.05
N LYS A 172 1.76 13.44 3.01
CA LYS A 172 1.98 14.49 4.00
C LYS A 172 2.18 13.88 5.38
N ASP A 173 3.21 14.33 6.06
CA ASP A 173 3.41 14.02 7.47
C ASP A 173 2.38 14.80 8.32
N ARG A 174 1.91 14.18 9.40
CA ARG A 174 1.10 14.87 10.42
C ARG A 174 1.43 14.37 11.81
N ILE A 175 1.20 15.21 12.80
CA ILE A 175 1.33 14.84 14.20
C ILE A 175 -0.07 14.51 14.75
N THR A 176 -0.15 13.48 15.58
CA THR A 176 -1.33 13.17 16.39
C THR A 176 -0.94 13.02 17.86
N VAL A 177 -1.94 13.04 18.74
CA VAL A 177 -1.74 12.92 20.19
C VAL A 177 -1.34 11.50 20.58
N LEU A 178 -0.50 11.35 21.59
CA LEU A 178 -0.24 10.08 22.26
C LEU A 178 -1.15 9.99 23.51
N PRO A 179 -2.14 9.08 23.55
CA PRO A 179 -3.04 8.97 24.69
C PRO A 179 -2.28 8.59 25.97
N GLN A 180 -2.44 9.36 27.05
CA GLN A 180 -1.72 9.13 28.31
C GLN A 180 -1.91 7.72 28.88
N LYS A 181 -3.12 7.15 28.74
CA LYS A 181 -3.43 5.78 29.18
C LYS A 181 -2.59 4.70 28.47
N LEU A 182 -2.04 5.03 27.30
CA LEU A 182 -1.27 4.10 26.47
C LEU A 182 0.25 4.26 26.63
N LEU A 183 0.74 5.17 27.48
CA LEU A 183 2.18 5.37 27.66
C LEU A 183 2.88 4.08 28.12
N VAL A 184 2.38 3.47 29.20
CA VAL A 184 2.96 2.22 29.74
C VAL A 184 2.79 1.04 28.78
N PRO A 185 1.58 0.75 28.23
CA PRO A 185 1.42 -0.29 27.22
C PRO A 185 2.33 -0.11 26.00
N LEU A 186 2.50 1.12 25.53
CA LEU A 186 3.35 1.42 24.39
C LEU A 186 4.84 1.20 24.69
N GLN A 187 5.31 1.57 25.89
CA GLN A 187 6.67 1.26 26.33
C GLN A 187 6.92 -0.25 26.39
N GLN A 188 5.97 -1.02 26.93
CA GLN A 188 6.05 -2.49 26.95
C GLN A 188 6.08 -3.06 25.53
N HIS A 189 5.23 -2.55 24.64
CA HIS A 189 5.22 -2.98 23.24
C HIS A 189 6.55 -2.66 22.52
N ILE A 190 7.14 -1.49 22.77
CA ILE A 190 8.46 -1.12 22.25
C ILE A 190 9.53 -2.08 22.77
N GLN A 191 9.47 -2.53 24.03
CA GLN A 191 10.40 -3.55 24.55
C GLN A 191 10.26 -4.88 23.81
N THR A 192 9.04 -5.33 23.55
CA THR A 192 8.79 -6.54 22.75
C THR A 192 9.35 -6.39 21.33
N ALA A 193 9.10 -5.27 20.66
CA ALA A 193 9.67 -4.99 19.34
C ALA A 193 11.21 -4.92 19.37
N THR A 194 11.78 -4.35 20.44
CA THR A 194 13.24 -4.26 20.65
C THR A 194 13.87 -5.65 20.80
N ALA A 195 13.22 -6.59 21.48
CA ALA A 195 13.71 -7.97 21.60
C ALA A 195 13.78 -8.67 20.23
N ILE A 196 12.77 -8.45 19.37
CA ILE A 196 12.76 -8.95 17.99
C ILE A 196 13.90 -8.31 17.18
N TYR A 197 14.07 -6.99 17.31
CA TYR A 197 15.18 -6.27 16.67
C TYR A 197 16.55 -6.82 17.09
N GLN A 198 16.77 -7.07 18.39
CA GLN A 198 18.04 -7.61 18.89
C GLN A 198 18.33 -8.99 18.32
N THR A 199 17.31 -9.84 18.21
CA THR A 199 17.40 -11.15 17.55
C THR A 199 17.78 -10.98 16.08
N ASP A 200 17.16 -10.04 15.37
CA ASP A 200 17.49 -9.74 13.98
C ASP A 200 18.92 -9.24 13.80
N ARG A 201 19.45 -8.48 14.77
CA ARG A 201 20.84 -8.02 14.77
C ARG A 201 21.81 -9.15 15.02
N HIS A 202 21.53 -10.03 15.99
CA HIS A 202 22.35 -11.21 16.27
C HIS A 202 22.41 -12.14 15.05
N LEU A 203 21.31 -12.30 14.33
CA LEU A 203 21.23 -13.10 13.10
C LEU A 203 21.75 -12.37 11.84
N ASN A 204 22.35 -11.18 11.98
CA ASN A 204 22.91 -10.39 10.87
C ASN A 204 21.93 -10.17 9.70
N ARG A 205 20.65 -9.93 9.99
CA ARG A 205 19.64 -9.74 8.95
C ARG A 205 19.79 -8.40 8.23
N ASN A 206 19.24 -8.28 7.02
CA ASN A 206 19.35 -7.10 6.14
C ASN A 206 18.73 -5.80 6.69
N GLY A 207 18.02 -5.86 7.83
CA GLY A 207 17.34 -4.71 8.43
C GLY A 207 15.91 -4.56 7.93
N VAL A 208 15.35 -3.36 8.03
CA VAL A 208 13.99 -3.03 7.58
C VAL A 208 13.99 -2.25 6.26
N TYR A 209 12.84 -2.17 5.61
CA TYR A 209 12.66 -1.29 4.45
C TYR A 209 12.84 0.19 4.84
N LEU A 210 13.51 0.97 3.98
CA LEU A 210 13.60 2.42 4.08
C LEU A 210 12.97 3.06 2.83
N PRO A 211 12.24 4.18 2.98
CA PRO A 211 11.57 4.83 1.86
C PRO A 211 12.57 5.48 0.88
N ASP A 212 12.20 5.45 -0.40
CA ASP A 212 12.87 6.15 -1.49
C ASP A 212 14.40 5.95 -1.54
N ALA A 213 15.14 7.04 -1.64
CA ALA A 213 16.60 7.04 -1.70
C ALA A 213 17.27 7.00 -0.32
N LEU A 214 16.52 6.86 0.78
CA LEU A 214 17.12 6.86 2.14
C LEU A 214 18.06 5.69 2.35
N GLU A 215 17.73 4.51 1.82
CA GLU A 215 18.62 3.34 1.91
C GLU A 215 19.97 3.60 1.21
N LYS A 216 19.97 4.36 0.11
CA LYS A 216 21.20 4.74 -0.60
C LYS A 216 21.98 5.83 0.14
N LYS A 217 21.28 6.81 0.74
CA LYS A 217 21.90 7.95 1.42
C LYS A 217 22.43 7.59 2.81
N TYR A 218 21.71 6.74 3.54
CA TYR A 218 22.02 6.31 4.90
C TYR A 218 21.80 4.78 5.03
N PRO A 219 22.71 3.95 4.49
CA PRO A 219 22.54 2.50 4.48
C PRO A 219 22.39 1.89 5.89
N THR A 220 23.03 2.50 6.89
CA THR A 220 23.00 2.03 8.27
C THR A 220 21.65 2.23 8.96
N TYR A 221 20.77 3.09 8.44
CA TYR A 221 19.46 3.35 9.06
C TYR A 221 18.57 2.11 9.06
N ALA A 222 18.70 1.22 8.06
CA ALA A 222 17.88 0.01 7.97
C ALA A 222 18.11 -0.93 9.16
N THR A 223 19.27 -0.83 9.81
CA THR A 223 19.68 -1.69 10.91
C THR A 223 19.68 -0.97 12.26
N GLN A 224 19.15 0.25 12.35
CA GLN A 224 18.99 1.00 13.59
C GLN A 224 17.63 0.74 14.24
N LEU A 225 17.61 0.66 15.58
CA LEU A 225 16.37 0.49 16.36
C LEU A 225 15.36 1.60 16.09
N SER A 226 15.81 2.84 15.95
CA SER A 226 14.95 4.01 15.68
C SER A 226 14.09 3.83 14.43
N TRP A 227 14.63 3.18 13.40
CA TRP A 227 13.92 2.92 12.15
C TRP A 227 13.14 1.60 12.15
N PHE A 228 13.32 0.76 13.16
CA PHE A 228 12.60 -0.50 13.28
C PHE A 228 11.10 -0.27 13.43
N TRP A 229 10.30 -1.23 12.96
CA TRP A 229 8.85 -1.16 13.04
C TRP A 229 8.39 -1.22 14.50
N LEU A 230 7.41 -0.39 14.85
CA LEU A 230 6.73 -0.50 16.14
C LEU A 230 5.94 -1.82 16.22
N PHE A 231 5.28 -2.20 15.12
CA PHE A 231 4.56 -3.45 14.96
C PHE A 231 5.26 -4.38 13.94
N PRO A 232 6.38 -5.01 14.30
CA PRO A 232 7.12 -5.89 13.39
C PRO A 232 6.33 -7.16 13.06
N ALA A 233 6.33 -7.57 11.79
CA ALA A 233 5.80 -8.88 11.38
C ALA A 233 6.61 -10.00 12.06
N ALA A 234 5.97 -11.13 12.38
CA ALA A 234 6.63 -12.25 13.04
C ALA A 234 7.75 -12.89 12.20
N LYS A 235 7.57 -12.92 10.88
CA LYS A 235 8.53 -13.48 9.90
C LYS A 235 8.98 -12.42 8.91
N GLU A 236 10.15 -12.64 8.32
CA GLU A 236 10.61 -11.84 7.18
C GLU A 236 9.79 -12.16 5.94
N SER A 237 9.74 -11.19 5.03
CA SER A 237 9.12 -11.35 3.73
C SER A 237 10.05 -10.82 2.65
N THR A 238 9.87 -11.37 1.44
CA THR A 238 10.60 -10.89 0.27
C THR A 238 9.91 -9.63 -0.25
N ASP A 239 10.64 -8.52 -0.30
CA ASP A 239 10.15 -7.31 -0.96
C ASP A 239 9.87 -7.61 -2.45
N PRO A 240 8.64 -7.42 -2.93
CA PRO A 240 8.29 -7.75 -4.31
C PRO A 240 9.01 -6.87 -5.35
N ARG A 241 9.47 -5.67 -4.99
CA ARG A 241 10.23 -4.75 -5.86
C ARG A 241 11.73 -5.01 -5.75
N SER A 242 12.31 -4.93 -4.55
CA SER A 242 13.78 -5.07 -4.38
C SER A 242 14.28 -6.52 -4.33
N LYS A 243 13.39 -7.49 -4.13
CA LYS A 243 13.69 -8.92 -3.90
C LYS A 243 14.53 -9.22 -2.66
N ILE A 244 14.80 -8.21 -1.84
CA ILE A 244 15.53 -8.37 -0.59
C ILE A 244 14.59 -8.96 0.45
N ILE A 245 15.07 -10.00 1.13
CA ILE A 245 14.40 -10.58 2.30
C ILE A 245 14.71 -9.69 3.48
N ARG A 246 13.66 -9.16 4.11
CA ARG A 246 13.76 -8.22 5.24
C ARG A 246 12.52 -8.29 6.11
N ARG A 247 12.61 -7.76 7.33
CA ARG A 247 11.45 -7.67 8.22
C ARG A 247 10.57 -6.49 7.81
N HIS A 248 9.29 -6.77 7.63
CA HIS A 248 8.26 -5.76 7.41
C HIS A 248 7.42 -5.54 8.67
N HIS A 249 6.57 -4.52 8.64
CA HIS A 249 5.51 -4.37 9.64
C HIS A 249 4.45 -5.47 9.49
N GLN A 250 3.65 -5.68 10.53
CA GLN A 250 2.48 -6.56 10.46
C GLN A 250 1.53 -6.15 9.32
N HIS A 251 0.92 -7.15 8.67
CA HIS A 251 -0.04 -6.92 7.60
C HIS A 251 -1.44 -6.64 8.18
N GLU A 252 -2.29 -5.93 7.44
CA GLU A 252 -3.66 -5.61 7.86
C GLU A 252 -4.51 -6.84 8.21
N GLN A 253 -4.19 -7.99 7.60
CA GLN A 253 -4.83 -9.29 7.87
C GLN A 253 -4.40 -9.95 9.19
N ALA A 254 -3.48 -9.32 9.94
CA ALA A 254 -3.07 -9.79 11.27
C ALA A 254 -3.94 -9.22 12.40
N PHE A 255 -5.01 -8.49 12.06
CA PHE A 255 -6.07 -8.06 12.96
C PHE A 255 -7.20 -9.09 13.00
#